data_AF-W0J6C9-F1
#
_entry.id   AF-W0J6C9-F1
#
_cell.length_a   1.000
_cell.length_b   1.000
_cell.length_c   1.000
_cell.angle_alpha   90.00
_cell.angle_beta   90.00
_cell.angle_gamma   90.00
#
_symmetry.space_group_name_H-M   'P 1'
#
loop_
_entity.id
_entity.type
_entity.pdbx_description
1 polymer ?
#
loop_
_entity_poly.entity_id
_entity_poly.type
_entity_poly.pdbx_seq_one_letter_code
_entity_poly.pdbx_strand_id
1 'polypeptide(L)'
;MKTYRLPRPAKNIVVAALLALIFPAARLPAGPVTIEPTPTASAEATKTPALADALKNLREGYAKAFVAAGGNLAGSGSSYEWRSLDGFTQALDNIGQMMANNSPDEALRQLRRLARTAPTPEMTTLLENYVAAIDADLKTREADALKRINALLDASFDALAAARKPEDINPTLEQLAGVGIDYENVRYNTVVGRARNAAANMHGYAVRWQNYLVQKNIPDDASARQSLESLANNVPGELPPALRVRIVKHMTALRNASQPAAVRRGALLAKADELFAAATLDTLEQTADDLRALETSPEAKTARSGEKNALTRLYEPLDRLAAATRYFKEDRAPAAHELLRPAALPSATRLLIACTPGLERLWDAWYFKAVPKLTGLADRLTPPRDNEHAQTYVARLYDEAVDAGHWPDAAVLAQLERDLRPGGDCTCGQRQAATVGKNPAAAIEAFLQGQLLEKARQPKAAAAAYQDALRQGAPSKLEDLIIERLKTLNE
;
A
#
# COMPACT_ATOMS: atom_id res chain seq x y z
N MET A 1 9.87 -39.01 50.06
CA MET A 1 8.92 -38.78 48.94
C MET A 1 8.10 -37.53 49.22
N LYS A 2 8.46 -36.40 48.60
CA LYS A 2 7.62 -35.23 48.33
C LYS A 2 8.47 -34.28 47.48
N THR A 3 7.91 -33.88 46.35
CA THR A 3 8.55 -33.26 45.20
C THR A 3 8.73 -31.74 45.38
N TYR A 4 9.84 -31.23 44.84
CA TYR A 4 10.17 -29.81 44.72
C TYR A 4 9.15 -29.07 43.83
N ARG A 5 8.71 -27.87 44.26
CA ARG A 5 8.13 -26.83 43.38
C ARG A 5 9.08 -25.63 43.36
N LEU A 6 9.57 -25.29 42.17
CA LEU A 6 10.24 -24.02 41.85
C LEU A 6 9.30 -23.16 40.97
N PRO A 7 9.50 -21.83 40.95
CA PRO A 7 8.61 -20.86 40.31
C PRO A 7 8.83 -20.75 38.79
N ARG A 8 7.79 -20.29 38.10
CA ARG A 8 7.73 -20.08 36.63
C ARG A 8 8.72 -19.01 36.15
N PRO A 9 9.34 -19.18 34.98
CA PRO A 9 9.77 -18.05 34.15
C PRO A 9 8.74 -17.74 33.06
N ALA A 10 8.41 -16.46 32.94
CA ALA A 10 7.78 -15.87 31.77
C ALA A 10 8.79 -15.86 30.60
N LYS A 11 8.39 -16.37 29.44
CA LYS A 11 9.08 -16.14 28.16
C LYS A 11 8.06 -16.04 27.02
N ASN A 12 8.11 -14.88 26.35
CA ASN A 12 7.96 -14.67 24.91
C ASN A 12 6.63 -15.08 24.27
N ILE A 13 5.66 -14.18 24.39
CA ILE A 13 4.60 -13.98 23.41
C ILE A 13 5.17 -13.03 22.37
N VAL A 14 5.06 -13.39 21.08
CA VAL A 14 4.80 -12.52 19.90
C VAL A 14 5.34 -13.25 18.65
N VAL A 15 4.50 -13.33 17.62
CA VAL A 15 4.71 -13.89 16.27
C VAL A 15 4.68 -15.42 16.12
N ALA A 16 3.48 -16.02 16.15
CA ALA A 16 3.22 -17.25 15.37
C ALA A 16 1.72 -17.64 15.27
N ALA A 17 0.84 -17.16 16.16
CA ALA A 17 -0.45 -17.84 16.37
C ALA A 17 -1.74 -17.07 16.01
N LEU A 18 -1.71 -16.00 15.19
CA LEU A 18 -2.94 -15.24 14.90
C LEU A 18 -3.32 -15.05 13.41
N LEU A 19 -2.82 -15.92 12.51
CA LEU A 19 -3.24 -15.90 11.09
C LEU A 19 -3.76 -17.25 10.56
N ALA A 20 -3.95 -18.26 11.41
CA ALA A 20 -4.39 -19.59 11.01
C ALA A 20 -5.85 -19.95 11.39
N LEU A 21 -6.66 -19.00 11.89
CA LEU A 21 -7.99 -19.29 12.45
C LEU A 21 -9.17 -18.58 11.78
N ILE A 22 -9.03 -18.02 10.56
CA ILE A 22 -10.16 -17.39 9.84
C ILE A 22 -10.45 -18.01 8.45
N PHE A 23 -9.66 -18.97 7.95
CA PHE A 23 -10.00 -19.69 6.72
C PHE A 23 -9.80 -21.20 6.86
N PRO A 24 -10.87 -22.00 6.94
CA PRO A 24 -10.75 -23.43 6.68
C PRO A 24 -10.46 -23.62 5.19
N ALA A 25 -9.30 -24.20 4.91
CA ALA A 25 -8.91 -24.66 3.59
C ALA A 25 -9.83 -25.82 3.16
N ALA A 26 -10.87 -25.51 2.36
CA ALA A 26 -11.42 -26.47 1.44
C ALA A 26 -10.56 -26.44 0.16
N ARG A 27 -9.60 -27.36 0.05
CA ARG A 27 -8.95 -27.67 -1.22
C ARG A 27 -10.01 -28.31 -2.14
N LEU A 28 -10.47 -27.56 -3.13
CA LEU A 28 -11.02 -28.15 -4.34
C LEU A 28 -9.89 -28.33 -5.36
N PRO A 29 -9.87 -29.43 -6.14
CA PRO A 29 -8.90 -29.60 -7.21
C PRO A 29 -9.06 -28.50 -8.25
N ALA A 30 -7.94 -27.88 -8.64
CA ALA A 30 -7.86 -26.97 -9.77
C ALA A 30 -8.12 -27.76 -11.07
N GLY A 31 -9.39 -27.90 -11.43
CA GLY A 31 -9.78 -28.19 -12.80
C GLY A 31 -9.56 -26.94 -13.67
N PRO A 32 -9.34 -27.10 -14.99
CA PRO A 32 -9.34 -25.96 -15.89
C PRO A 32 -10.70 -25.27 -15.79
N VAL A 33 -10.70 -23.99 -15.41
CA VAL A 33 -11.88 -23.14 -15.58
C VAL A 33 -11.96 -22.87 -17.08
N THR A 34 -12.62 -23.78 -17.79
CA THR A 34 -13.08 -23.51 -19.15
C THR A 34 -14.20 -22.48 -19.01
N ILE A 35 -13.87 -21.21 -19.16
CA ILE A 35 -14.88 -20.24 -19.58
C ILE A 35 -15.22 -20.69 -20.99
N GLU A 36 -16.36 -21.37 -21.14
CA GLU A 36 -16.84 -21.74 -22.47
C GLU A 36 -16.80 -20.48 -23.34
N PRO A 37 -16.23 -20.55 -24.57
CA PRO A 37 -16.38 -19.47 -25.52
C PRO A 37 -17.89 -19.36 -25.75
N THR A 38 -18.48 -18.36 -25.09
CA THR A 38 -19.89 -18.06 -25.30
C THR A 38 -19.96 -17.66 -26.77
N PRO A 39 -20.85 -18.28 -27.57
CA PRO A 39 -20.96 -17.97 -28.99
C PRO A 39 -21.06 -16.46 -29.13
N THR A 40 -20.27 -15.89 -30.06
CA THR A 40 -20.39 -14.51 -30.54
C THR A 40 -21.84 -14.11 -30.46
N ALA A 41 -22.17 -13.28 -29.46
CA ALA A 41 -23.53 -12.87 -29.21
C ALA A 41 -23.91 -11.92 -30.36
N SER A 42 -24.35 -12.52 -31.46
CA SER A 42 -25.21 -11.87 -32.43
C SER A 42 -26.31 -11.14 -31.65
N ALA A 43 -26.65 -9.94 -32.10
CA ALA A 43 -27.32 -8.83 -31.41
C ALA A 43 -28.71 -9.10 -30.76
N GLU A 44 -29.08 -10.34 -30.48
CA GLU A 44 -30.39 -10.76 -29.96
C GLU A 44 -30.37 -11.39 -28.56
N ALA A 45 -29.21 -11.74 -28.00
CA ALA A 45 -29.17 -12.34 -26.66
C ALA A 45 -29.27 -11.26 -25.57
N THR A 46 -30.40 -11.29 -24.85
CA THR A 46 -30.84 -10.47 -23.70
C THR A 46 -31.45 -9.11 -24.01
N LYS A 47 -32.63 -9.10 -24.67
CA LYS A 47 -33.64 -8.07 -24.36
C LYS A 47 -34.31 -8.46 -23.04
N THR A 48 -34.23 -7.62 -22.00
CA THR A 48 -34.99 -7.89 -20.77
C THR A 48 -36.50 -7.97 -21.09
N PRO A 49 -37.28 -8.86 -20.42
CA PRO A 49 -38.74 -8.94 -20.62
C PRO A 49 -39.44 -7.59 -20.49
N ALA A 50 -38.98 -6.76 -19.53
CA ALA A 50 -39.47 -5.40 -19.33
C ALA A 50 -39.28 -4.47 -20.54
N LEU A 51 -38.17 -4.60 -21.28
CA LEU A 51 -37.91 -3.82 -22.48
C LEU A 51 -38.83 -4.26 -23.64
N ALA A 52 -39.04 -5.56 -23.80
CA ALA A 52 -39.94 -6.12 -24.79
C ALA A 52 -41.40 -5.70 -24.52
N ASP A 53 -41.82 -5.77 -23.25
CA ASP A 53 -43.16 -5.35 -22.81
C ASP A 53 -43.37 -3.84 -23.00
N ALA A 54 -42.38 -3.01 -22.69
CA ALA A 54 -42.46 -1.57 -22.90
C ALA A 54 -42.59 -1.21 -24.39
N LEU A 55 -41.82 -1.87 -25.28
CA LEU A 55 -41.93 -1.67 -26.73
C LEU A 55 -43.30 -2.13 -27.25
N LYS A 56 -43.79 -3.28 -26.77
CA LYS A 56 -45.11 -3.80 -27.13
C LYS A 56 -46.22 -2.84 -26.71
N ASN A 57 -46.21 -2.38 -25.46
CA ASN A 57 -47.17 -1.42 -24.93
C ASN A 57 -47.14 -0.10 -25.69
N LEU A 58 -45.95 0.37 -26.09
CA LEU A 58 -45.81 1.57 -26.91
C LEU A 58 -46.44 1.40 -28.30
N ARG A 59 -46.17 0.28 -28.98
CA ARG A 59 -46.74 -0.02 -30.31
C ARG A 59 -48.27 -0.16 -30.26
N GLU A 60 -48.78 -0.90 -29.27
CA GLU A 60 -50.22 -1.09 -29.08
C GLU A 60 -50.93 0.21 -28.68
N GLY A 61 -50.33 1.01 -27.80
CA GLY A 61 -50.86 2.29 -27.38
C GLY A 61 -50.93 3.28 -28.54
N TYR A 62 -49.88 3.34 -29.36
CA TYR A 62 -49.88 4.17 -30.57
C TYR A 62 -50.96 3.74 -31.56
N ALA A 63 -51.07 2.44 -31.86
CA ALA A 63 -52.08 1.92 -32.79
C ALA A 63 -53.51 2.27 -32.34
N LYS A 64 -53.80 2.14 -31.04
CA LYS A 64 -55.09 2.54 -30.45
C LYS A 64 -55.34 4.04 -30.59
N ALA A 65 -54.35 4.87 -30.28
CA ALA A 65 -54.45 6.32 -30.41
C ALA A 65 -54.65 6.75 -31.87
N PHE A 66 -53.99 6.06 -32.82
CA PHE A 66 -54.09 6.33 -34.25
C PHE A 66 -55.49 6.03 -34.80
N VAL A 67 -56.08 4.89 -34.42
CA VAL A 67 -57.45 4.52 -34.79
C VAL A 67 -58.46 5.49 -34.17
N ALA A 68 -58.29 5.85 -32.89
CA ALA A 68 -59.17 6.79 -32.19
C ALA A 68 -59.15 8.19 -32.83
N ALA A 69 -58.01 8.60 -33.41
CA ALA A 69 -57.86 9.86 -34.13
C ALA A 69 -58.31 9.80 -35.61
N GLY A 70 -58.93 8.71 -36.06
CA GLY A 70 -59.42 8.57 -37.44
C GLY A 70 -58.31 8.42 -38.49
N GLY A 71 -57.14 7.92 -38.08
CA GLY A 71 -56.02 7.68 -38.99
C GLY A 71 -55.06 8.87 -39.16
N ASN A 72 -55.17 9.91 -38.31
CA ASN A 72 -54.17 10.97 -38.24
C ASN A 72 -54.07 11.52 -36.81
N LEU A 73 -52.96 11.19 -36.12
CA LEU A 73 -52.71 11.62 -34.74
C LEU A 73 -52.24 13.07 -34.61
N ALA A 74 -52.05 13.77 -35.72
CA ALA A 74 -51.23 14.95 -35.74
C ALA A 74 -51.84 16.08 -36.60
N GLY A 75 -51.92 17.29 -36.03
CA GLY A 75 -52.42 18.49 -36.72
C GLY A 75 -51.54 18.92 -37.91
N SER A 76 -52.02 19.87 -38.74
CA SER A 76 -51.28 20.43 -39.87
C SER A 76 -49.99 21.12 -39.38
N GLY A 77 -48.84 20.48 -39.58
CA GLY A 77 -47.52 20.99 -39.14
C GLY A 77 -46.70 20.02 -38.28
N SER A 78 -47.30 18.90 -37.87
CA SER A 78 -46.62 17.82 -37.16
C SER A 78 -45.58 17.06 -37.99
N SER A 79 -44.62 16.43 -37.33
CA SER A 79 -43.56 15.66 -37.98
C SER A 79 -44.09 14.33 -38.56
N TYR A 80 -43.42 13.81 -39.60
CA TYR A 80 -43.87 12.63 -40.37
C TYR A 80 -44.11 11.40 -39.50
N GLU A 81 -43.36 11.25 -38.40
CA GLU A 81 -43.45 10.11 -37.48
C GLU A 81 -44.83 9.97 -36.83
N TRP A 82 -45.61 11.05 -36.72
CA TRP A 82 -46.93 11.05 -36.06
C TRP A 82 -48.12 10.97 -37.02
N ARG A 83 -47.87 11.06 -38.33
CA ARG A 83 -48.93 11.11 -39.36
C ARG A 83 -49.36 9.75 -39.87
N SER A 84 -48.57 8.71 -39.61
CA SER A 84 -48.87 7.35 -40.07
C SER A 84 -48.35 6.30 -39.10
N LEU A 85 -48.91 5.10 -39.21
CA LEU A 85 -48.45 3.93 -38.46
C LEU A 85 -47.09 3.44 -38.94
N ASP A 86 -46.84 3.54 -40.24
CA ASP A 86 -45.55 3.21 -40.84
C ASP A 86 -44.45 4.19 -40.42
N GLY A 87 -44.74 5.50 -40.36
CA GLY A 87 -43.77 6.52 -39.96
C GLY A 87 -43.31 6.35 -38.51
N PHE A 88 -44.25 6.06 -37.60
CA PHE A 88 -43.91 5.77 -36.21
C PHE A 88 -43.14 4.46 -36.07
N THR A 89 -43.54 3.43 -36.81
CA THR A 89 -42.85 2.13 -36.80
C THR A 89 -41.41 2.27 -37.32
N GLN A 90 -41.21 2.99 -38.43
CA GLN A 90 -39.88 3.30 -38.96
C GLN A 90 -39.02 4.09 -37.97
N ALA A 91 -39.61 5.04 -37.24
CA ALA A 91 -38.88 5.77 -36.20
C ALA A 91 -38.40 4.84 -35.08
N LEU A 92 -39.25 3.91 -34.61
CA LEU A 92 -38.86 2.93 -33.60
C LEU A 92 -37.84 1.91 -34.12
N ASP A 93 -37.95 1.50 -35.38
CA ASP A 93 -37.00 0.58 -36.01
C ASP A 93 -35.63 1.25 -36.19
N ASN A 94 -35.58 2.53 -36.55
CA ASN A 94 -34.33 3.32 -36.59
C ASN A 94 -33.68 3.41 -35.20
N ILE A 95 -34.48 3.62 -34.14
CA ILE A 95 -33.99 3.58 -32.75
C ILE A 95 -33.44 2.19 -32.41
N GLY A 96 -34.13 1.12 -32.84
CA GLY A 96 -33.66 -0.25 -32.71
C GLY A 96 -32.33 -0.50 -33.43
N GLN A 97 -32.15 0.04 -34.64
CA GLN A 97 -30.90 -0.02 -35.38
C GLN A 97 -29.78 0.77 -34.70
N MET A 98 -30.06 1.94 -34.13
CA MET A 98 -29.07 2.69 -33.34
C MET A 98 -28.63 1.93 -32.10
N MET A 99 -29.56 1.26 -31.43
CA MET A 99 -29.26 0.38 -30.31
C MET A 99 -28.39 -0.81 -30.75
N ALA A 100 -28.60 -1.39 -31.93
CA ALA A 100 -27.80 -2.50 -32.48
C ALA A 100 -26.43 -2.05 -33.02
N ASN A 101 -26.31 -0.80 -33.48
CA ASN A 101 -25.09 -0.21 -34.03
C ASN A 101 -24.26 0.53 -32.96
N ASN A 102 -24.26 0.06 -31.71
CA ASN A 102 -23.49 0.64 -30.60
C ASN A 102 -23.72 2.13 -30.33
N SER A 103 -24.91 2.65 -30.62
CA SER A 103 -25.26 4.07 -30.42
C SER A 103 -26.43 4.26 -29.44
N PRO A 104 -26.39 3.66 -28.23
CA PRO A 104 -27.52 3.69 -27.30
C PRO A 104 -27.86 5.10 -26.78
N ASP A 105 -26.87 5.98 -26.68
CA ASP A 105 -27.10 7.36 -26.26
C ASP A 105 -27.80 8.18 -27.35
N GLU A 106 -27.49 7.93 -28.63
CA GLU A 106 -28.21 8.56 -29.73
C GLU A 106 -29.64 8.04 -29.81
N ALA A 107 -29.84 6.72 -29.65
CA ALA A 107 -31.15 6.10 -29.57
C ALA A 107 -32.02 6.75 -28.47
N LEU A 108 -31.47 6.93 -27.27
CA LEU A 108 -32.17 7.59 -26.16
C LEU A 108 -32.40 9.08 -26.39
N ARG A 109 -31.47 9.80 -27.04
CA ARG A 109 -31.69 11.20 -27.44
C ARG A 109 -32.85 11.32 -28.42
N GLN A 110 -32.92 10.46 -29.42
CA GLN A 110 -34.01 10.47 -30.39
C GLN A 110 -35.35 10.08 -29.76
N LEU A 111 -35.37 9.06 -28.91
CA LEU A 111 -36.58 8.64 -28.21
C LEU A 111 -37.12 9.75 -27.28
N ARG A 112 -36.23 10.44 -26.55
CA ARG A 112 -36.61 11.60 -25.72
C ARG A 112 -37.05 12.80 -26.54
N ARG A 113 -36.53 12.99 -27.76
CA ARG A 113 -37.02 14.02 -28.69
C ARG A 113 -38.43 13.69 -29.16
N LEU A 114 -38.69 12.42 -29.49
CA LEU A 114 -40.00 11.93 -29.88
C LEU A 114 -41.01 12.10 -28.72
N ALA A 115 -40.62 11.81 -27.48
CA ALA A 115 -41.48 12.02 -26.31
C ALA A 115 -41.91 13.50 -26.15
N ARG A 116 -41.01 14.45 -26.40
CA ARG A 116 -41.33 15.89 -26.31
C ARG A 116 -42.26 16.38 -27.41
N THR A 117 -42.33 15.70 -28.54
CA THR A 117 -43.21 16.05 -29.66
C THR A 117 -44.45 15.17 -29.71
N ALA A 118 -44.69 14.36 -28.67
CA ALA A 118 -45.80 13.43 -28.63
C ALA A 118 -47.15 14.19 -28.69
N PRO A 119 -48.11 13.71 -29.47
CA PRO A 119 -49.38 14.40 -29.72
C PRO A 119 -50.32 14.37 -28.52
N THR A 120 -50.13 13.42 -27.59
CA THR A 120 -50.96 13.30 -26.39
C THR A 120 -50.12 13.02 -25.13
N PRO A 121 -50.64 13.35 -23.93
CA PRO A 121 -50.00 13.00 -22.66
C PRO A 121 -49.80 11.48 -22.47
N GLU A 122 -50.74 10.67 -22.94
CA GLU A 122 -50.65 9.21 -22.88
C GLU A 122 -49.49 8.68 -23.74
N MET A 123 -49.30 9.23 -24.94
CA MET A 123 -48.16 8.87 -25.80
C MET A 123 -46.83 9.33 -25.21
N THR A 124 -46.81 10.50 -24.56
CA THR A 124 -45.64 10.97 -23.80
C THR A 124 -45.26 9.95 -22.73
N THR A 125 -46.26 9.51 -21.94
CA THR A 125 -46.07 8.53 -20.86
C THR A 125 -45.56 7.19 -21.38
N LEU A 126 -46.11 6.68 -22.48
CA LEU A 126 -45.65 5.42 -23.09
C LEU A 126 -44.21 5.52 -23.60
N LEU A 127 -43.83 6.63 -24.22
CA LEU A 127 -42.47 6.87 -24.68
C LEU A 127 -41.48 7.00 -23.51
N GLU A 128 -41.86 7.71 -22.45
CA GLU A 128 -41.05 7.83 -21.24
C GLU A 128 -40.86 6.47 -20.54
N ASN A 129 -41.90 5.64 -20.50
CA ASN A 129 -41.80 4.26 -20.00
C ASN A 129 -40.82 3.43 -20.84
N TYR A 130 -40.81 3.59 -22.16
CA TYR A 130 -39.86 2.91 -23.04
C TYR A 130 -38.42 3.45 -22.87
N VAL A 131 -38.24 4.77 -22.70
CA VAL A 131 -36.95 5.38 -22.33
C VAL A 131 -36.43 4.76 -21.03
N ALA A 132 -37.27 4.68 -20.00
CA ALA A 132 -36.90 4.12 -18.71
C ALA A 132 -36.51 2.64 -18.81
N ALA A 133 -37.24 1.86 -19.62
CA ALA A 133 -36.93 0.46 -19.87
C ALA A 133 -35.56 0.29 -20.59
N ILE A 134 -35.26 1.11 -21.61
CA ILE A 134 -33.95 1.11 -22.27
C ILE A 134 -32.84 1.49 -21.29
N ASP A 135 -33.01 2.56 -20.50
CA ASP A 135 -32.00 2.98 -19.52
C ASP A 135 -31.75 1.90 -18.45
N ALA A 136 -32.78 1.17 -18.02
CA ALA A 136 -32.65 0.06 -17.07
C ALA A 136 -31.93 -1.16 -17.67
N ASP A 137 -32.26 -1.51 -18.91
CA ASP A 137 -31.60 -2.59 -19.66
C ASP A 137 -30.10 -2.28 -19.85
N LEU A 138 -29.76 -1.05 -20.26
CA LEU A 138 -28.37 -0.61 -20.40
C LEU A 138 -27.58 -0.69 -19.09
N LYS A 139 -28.17 -0.25 -17.97
CA LYS A 139 -27.53 -0.37 -16.64
C LYS A 139 -27.26 -1.82 -16.26
N THR A 140 -28.18 -2.73 -16.61
CA THR A 140 -27.99 -4.16 -16.35
C THR A 140 -26.83 -4.70 -17.18
N ARG A 141 -26.78 -4.38 -18.48
CA ARG A 141 -25.66 -4.74 -19.37
C ARG A 141 -24.33 -4.18 -18.89
N GLU A 142 -24.29 -2.93 -18.43
CA GLU A 142 -23.10 -2.31 -17.84
C GLU A 142 -22.60 -3.08 -16.61
N ALA A 143 -23.51 -3.44 -15.69
CA ALA A 143 -23.16 -4.19 -14.48
C ALA A 143 -22.66 -5.61 -14.82
N ASP A 144 -23.31 -6.29 -15.76
CA ASP A 144 -22.91 -7.62 -16.20
C ASP A 144 -21.55 -7.60 -16.92
N ALA A 145 -21.32 -6.60 -17.78
CA ALA A 145 -20.03 -6.40 -18.43
C ALA A 145 -18.92 -6.20 -17.39
N LEU A 146 -19.10 -5.28 -16.43
CA LEU A 146 -18.15 -5.03 -15.35
C LEU A 146 -17.85 -6.30 -14.53
N LYS A 147 -18.87 -7.08 -14.21
CA LYS A 147 -18.71 -8.34 -13.49
C LYS A 147 -17.87 -9.34 -14.29
N ARG A 148 -18.14 -9.49 -15.59
CA ARG A 148 -17.39 -10.40 -16.49
C ARG A 148 -15.92 -9.98 -16.62
N ILE A 149 -15.64 -8.69 -16.79
CA ILE A 149 -14.27 -8.18 -16.93
C ILE A 149 -13.48 -8.42 -15.65
N ASN A 150 -14.05 -8.12 -14.49
CA ASN A 150 -13.37 -8.33 -13.22
C ASN A 150 -13.08 -9.82 -12.99
N ALA A 151 -14.05 -10.69 -13.29
CA ALA A 151 -13.84 -12.14 -13.21
C ALA A 151 -12.75 -12.63 -14.18
N LEU A 152 -12.73 -12.10 -15.42
CA LEU A 152 -11.71 -12.43 -16.40
C LEU A 152 -10.32 -11.93 -15.98
N LEU A 153 -10.23 -10.72 -15.44
CA LEU A 153 -8.97 -10.18 -14.90
C LEU A 153 -8.43 -11.11 -13.81
N ASP A 154 -9.27 -11.47 -12.83
CA ASP A 154 -8.90 -12.38 -11.74
C ASP A 154 -8.45 -13.75 -12.27
N ALA A 155 -9.24 -14.36 -13.16
CA ALA A 155 -8.90 -15.65 -13.78
C ALA A 155 -7.59 -15.59 -14.59
N SER A 156 -7.37 -14.48 -15.32
CA SER A 156 -6.15 -14.26 -16.09
C SER A 156 -4.92 -14.21 -15.19
N PHE A 157 -5.03 -13.62 -13.99
CA PHE A 157 -3.92 -13.62 -13.03
C PHE A 157 -3.59 -15.03 -12.51
N ASP A 158 -4.62 -15.79 -12.13
CA ASP A 158 -4.41 -17.16 -11.64
C ASP A 158 -3.82 -18.06 -12.74
N ALA A 159 -4.24 -17.89 -13.99
CA ALA A 159 -3.69 -18.58 -15.15
C ALA A 159 -2.21 -18.22 -15.40
N LEU A 160 -1.86 -16.93 -15.40
CA LEU A 160 -0.47 -16.48 -15.58
C LEU A 160 0.44 -16.98 -14.44
N ALA A 161 -0.07 -17.00 -13.20
CA ALA A 161 0.66 -17.53 -12.05
C ALA A 161 0.92 -19.04 -12.14
N ALA A 162 -0.01 -19.80 -12.71
CA ALA A 162 0.09 -21.24 -12.88
C ALA A 162 0.89 -21.65 -14.13
N ALA A 163 1.01 -20.76 -15.12
CA ALA A 163 1.66 -21.04 -16.40
C ALA A 163 3.12 -21.45 -16.24
N ARG A 164 3.50 -22.57 -16.86
CA ARG A 164 4.86 -23.12 -16.86
C ARG A 164 5.53 -23.01 -18.22
N LYS A 165 4.74 -22.96 -19.29
CA LYS A 165 5.20 -22.82 -20.68
C LYS A 165 4.47 -21.66 -21.38
N PRO A 166 5.04 -21.08 -22.45
CA PRO A 166 4.40 -20.01 -23.21
C PRO A 166 3.00 -20.35 -23.70
N GLU A 167 2.77 -21.62 -24.09
CA GLU A 167 1.50 -22.07 -24.65
C GLU A 167 0.37 -22.08 -23.61
N ASP A 168 0.69 -22.19 -22.32
CA ASP A 168 -0.28 -22.17 -21.22
C ASP A 168 -1.01 -20.81 -21.11
N ILE A 169 -0.47 -19.76 -21.74
CA ILE A 169 -0.98 -18.39 -21.68
C ILE A 169 -1.91 -18.08 -22.86
N ASN A 170 -1.87 -18.85 -23.95
CA ASN A 170 -2.65 -18.58 -25.16
C ASN A 170 -4.17 -18.48 -24.89
N PRO A 171 -4.80 -19.36 -24.09
CA PRO A 171 -6.23 -19.23 -23.78
C PRO A 171 -6.57 -17.91 -23.07
N THR A 172 -5.68 -17.43 -22.20
CA THR A 172 -5.84 -16.15 -21.50
C THR A 172 -5.72 -14.96 -22.47
N LEU A 173 -4.79 -15.02 -23.42
CA LEU A 173 -4.64 -13.99 -24.45
C LEU A 173 -5.86 -13.91 -25.36
N GLU A 174 -6.39 -15.06 -25.80
CA GLU A 174 -7.60 -15.15 -26.60
C GLU A 174 -8.81 -14.54 -25.87
N GLN A 175 -9.00 -14.89 -24.59
CA GLN A 175 -10.09 -14.32 -23.78
C GLN A 175 -9.94 -12.81 -23.57
N LEU A 176 -8.73 -12.32 -23.28
CA LEU A 176 -8.48 -10.89 -23.09
C LEU A 176 -8.61 -10.08 -24.39
N ALA A 177 -8.27 -10.67 -25.54
CA ALA A 177 -8.50 -10.05 -26.85
C ALA A 177 -10.01 -9.96 -27.17
N GLY A 178 -10.79 -10.98 -26.76
CA GLY A 178 -12.24 -11.03 -26.92
C GLY A 178 -13.00 -9.95 -26.16
N VAL A 179 -12.41 -9.38 -25.10
CA VAL A 179 -13.02 -8.29 -24.31
C VAL A 179 -13.38 -7.08 -25.19
N GLY A 180 -12.63 -6.81 -26.27
CA GLY A 180 -12.96 -5.72 -27.20
C GLY A 180 -14.28 -5.91 -27.95
N ILE A 181 -14.73 -7.16 -28.12
CA ILE A 181 -15.91 -7.57 -28.89
C ILE A 181 -17.16 -7.63 -27.99
N ASP A 182 -17.00 -7.95 -26.70
CA ASP A 182 -18.12 -8.10 -25.75
C ASP A 182 -18.81 -6.78 -25.31
N TYR A 183 -18.29 -5.61 -25.70
CA TYR A 183 -18.90 -4.30 -25.38
C TYR A 183 -19.84 -3.77 -26.45
N GLU A 184 -20.09 -4.54 -27.50
CA GLU A 184 -21.15 -4.18 -28.43
C GLU A 184 -22.47 -4.08 -27.63
N ASN A 185 -23.08 -2.89 -27.61
CA ASN A 185 -24.33 -2.54 -26.95
C ASN A 185 -24.27 -2.23 -25.45
N VAL A 186 -23.10 -1.85 -24.92
CA VAL A 186 -22.95 -1.24 -23.58
C VAL A 186 -22.75 0.27 -23.71
N ARG A 187 -23.42 1.06 -22.87
CA ARG A 187 -23.18 2.51 -22.82
C ARG A 187 -21.76 2.78 -22.30
N TYR A 188 -21.01 3.58 -23.05
CA TYR A 188 -19.68 3.98 -22.63
C TYR A 188 -19.78 4.95 -21.45
N ASN A 189 -19.16 4.58 -20.33
CA ASN A 189 -18.97 5.46 -19.19
C ASN A 189 -17.53 5.32 -18.67
N THR A 190 -17.12 6.22 -17.77
CA THR A 190 -15.73 6.25 -17.26
C THR A 190 -15.33 4.98 -16.52
N VAL A 191 -16.28 4.29 -15.87
CA VAL A 191 -16.01 3.05 -15.12
C VAL A 191 -15.79 1.88 -16.08
N VAL A 192 -16.68 1.72 -17.06
CA VAL A 192 -16.56 0.72 -18.14
C VAL A 192 -15.29 0.97 -18.96
N GLY A 193 -14.99 2.24 -19.27
CA GLY A 193 -13.76 2.62 -19.97
C GLY A 193 -12.49 2.23 -19.20
N ARG A 194 -12.45 2.44 -17.88
CA ARG A 194 -11.33 1.99 -17.03
C ARG A 194 -11.20 0.48 -17.00
N ALA A 195 -12.31 -0.25 -16.87
CA ALA A 195 -12.29 -1.72 -16.88
C ALA A 195 -11.77 -2.27 -18.22
N ARG A 196 -12.17 -1.65 -19.34
CA ARG A 196 -11.66 -1.97 -20.68
C ARG A 196 -10.16 -1.73 -20.79
N ASN A 197 -9.68 -0.58 -20.33
CA ASN A 197 -8.25 -0.28 -20.34
C ASN A 197 -7.47 -1.26 -19.46
N ALA A 198 -8.02 -1.63 -18.29
CA ALA A 198 -7.42 -2.64 -17.43
C ALA A 198 -7.28 -4.01 -18.13
N ALA A 199 -8.30 -4.45 -18.88
CA ALA A 199 -8.23 -5.67 -19.69
C ALA A 199 -7.19 -5.59 -20.83
N ALA A 200 -7.13 -4.47 -21.55
CA ALA A 200 -6.12 -4.26 -22.60
C ALA A 200 -4.70 -4.23 -22.03
N ASN A 201 -4.53 -3.58 -20.88
CA ASN A 201 -3.28 -3.56 -20.12
C ASN A 201 -2.89 -4.97 -19.64
N MET A 202 -3.87 -5.76 -19.20
CA MET A 202 -3.67 -7.14 -18.81
C MET A 202 -3.27 -8.03 -19.99
N HIS A 203 -3.84 -7.81 -21.18
CA HIS A 203 -3.40 -8.47 -22.41
C HIS A 203 -1.91 -8.18 -22.70
N GLY A 204 -1.51 -6.90 -22.66
CA GLY A 204 -0.11 -6.51 -22.83
C GLY A 204 0.82 -7.11 -21.77
N TYR A 205 0.33 -7.27 -20.54
CA TYR A 205 1.04 -7.95 -19.46
C TYR A 205 1.20 -9.45 -19.73
N ALA A 206 0.14 -10.14 -20.15
CA ALA A 206 0.16 -11.56 -20.49
C ALA A 206 1.15 -11.87 -21.63
N VAL A 207 1.22 -11.01 -22.67
CA VAL A 207 2.22 -11.15 -23.75
C VAL A 207 3.65 -11.04 -23.21
N ARG A 208 3.91 -10.08 -22.31
CA ARG A 208 5.24 -9.93 -21.70
C ARG A 208 5.58 -11.12 -20.79
N TRP A 209 4.60 -11.66 -20.08
CA TRP A 209 4.75 -12.87 -19.27
C TRP A 209 5.08 -14.10 -20.14
N GLN A 210 4.44 -14.21 -21.30
CA GLN A 210 4.76 -15.23 -22.31
C GLN A 210 6.19 -15.09 -22.83
N ASN A 211 6.64 -13.87 -23.15
CA ASN A 211 8.02 -13.60 -23.55
C ASN A 211 9.02 -14.00 -22.45
N TYR A 212 8.69 -13.75 -21.18
CA TYR A 212 9.49 -14.25 -20.06
C TYR A 212 9.57 -15.78 -20.05
N LEU A 213 8.44 -16.50 -20.20
CA LEU A 213 8.47 -17.97 -20.23
C LEU A 213 9.27 -18.52 -21.42
N VAL A 214 9.24 -17.84 -22.57
CA VAL A 214 10.10 -18.19 -23.72
C VAL A 214 11.57 -18.06 -23.34
N GLN A 215 11.97 -16.92 -22.76
CA GLN A 215 13.35 -16.67 -22.39
C GLN A 215 13.84 -17.55 -21.24
N LYS A 216 12.96 -17.89 -20.29
CA LYS A 216 13.24 -18.84 -19.20
C LYS A 216 13.57 -20.25 -19.72
N ASN A 217 12.99 -20.63 -20.86
CA ASN A 217 13.22 -21.94 -21.49
C ASN A 217 14.45 -21.95 -22.42
N ILE A 218 15.06 -20.79 -22.68
CA ILE A 218 16.36 -20.66 -23.34
C ILE A 218 17.42 -20.61 -22.23
N PRO A 219 18.62 -21.19 -22.41
CA PRO A 219 19.72 -21.08 -21.45
C PRO A 219 20.37 -19.67 -21.44
N ASP A 220 19.54 -18.64 -21.29
CA ASP A 220 19.92 -17.23 -21.18
C ASP A 220 19.16 -16.58 -20.00
N ASP A 221 19.66 -16.87 -18.80
CA ASP A 221 19.13 -16.37 -17.54
C ASP A 221 19.16 -14.83 -17.42
N ALA A 222 20.03 -14.15 -18.19
CA ALA A 222 20.14 -12.69 -18.17
C ALA A 222 18.95 -12.03 -18.88
N SER A 223 18.58 -12.54 -20.05
CA SER A 223 17.39 -12.11 -20.78
C SER A 223 16.12 -12.37 -19.95
N ALA A 224 15.98 -13.58 -19.39
CA ALA A 224 14.82 -13.92 -18.55
C ALA A 224 14.68 -13.00 -17.33
N ARG A 225 15.78 -12.58 -16.70
CA ARG A 225 15.77 -11.60 -15.60
C ARG A 225 15.41 -10.19 -16.06
N GLN A 226 15.98 -9.73 -17.18
CA GLN A 226 15.67 -8.43 -17.75
C GLN A 226 14.18 -8.32 -18.13
N SER A 227 13.59 -9.39 -18.64
CA SER A 227 12.15 -9.44 -18.93
C SER A 227 11.28 -9.39 -17.68
N LEU A 228 11.70 -10.03 -16.58
CA LEU A 228 11.01 -9.92 -15.29
C LEU A 228 11.12 -8.53 -14.66
N GLU A 229 12.28 -7.88 -14.76
CA GLU A 229 12.47 -6.49 -14.30
C GLU A 229 11.63 -5.52 -15.14
N SER A 230 11.57 -5.74 -16.47
CA SER A 230 10.70 -4.99 -17.36
C SER A 230 9.22 -5.20 -17.04
N LEU A 231 8.80 -6.42 -16.68
CA LEU A 231 7.44 -6.74 -16.22
C LEU A 231 7.08 -6.01 -14.92
N ALA A 232 8.01 -5.99 -13.94
CA ALA A 232 7.79 -5.36 -12.64
C ALA A 232 7.73 -3.82 -12.74
N ASN A 233 8.56 -3.22 -13.60
CA ASN A 233 8.62 -1.77 -13.77
C ASN A 233 7.49 -1.21 -14.65
N ASN A 234 6.86 -2.06 -15.46
CA ASN A 234 5.80 -1.65 -16.39
C ASN A 234 4.41 -2.16 -15.98
N VAL A 235 4.15 -2.40 -14.69
CA VAL A 235 2.80 -2.77 -14.21
C VAL A 235 1.88 -1.56 -14.37
N PRO A 236 0.87 -1.60 -15.28
CA PRO A 236 0.00 -0.47 -15.53
C PRO A 236 -0.72 -0.02 -14.26
N GLY A 237 -0.82 1.30 -14.05
CA GLY A 237 -1.41 1.89 -12.83
C GLY A 237 -2.91 1.60 -12.65
N GLU A 238 -3.58 1.16 -13.71
CA GLU A 238 -5.01 0.84 -13.73
C GLU A 238 -5.33 -0.58 -13.25
N LEU A 239 -4.30 -1.40 -12.95
CA LEU A 239 -4.49 -2.71 -12.34
C LEU A 239 -4.69 -2.62 -10.81
N PRO A 240 -5.62 -3.37 -10.21
CA PRO A 240 -5.85 -3.40 -8.76
C PRO A 240 -4.58 -3.51 -7.90
N PRO A 241 -4.45 -2.73 -6.80
CA PRO A 241 -3.26 -2.76 -5.93
C PRO A 241 -2.90 -4.13 -5.34
N ALA A 242 -3.90 -5.00 -5.11
CA ALA A 242 -3.71 -6.37 -4.64
C ALA A 242 -2.86 -7.23 -5.60
N LEU A 243 -2.81 -6.86 -6.88
CA LEU A 243 -2.05 -7.55 -7.92
C LEU A 243 -0.57 -7.24 -7.85
N ARG A 244 -0.20 -5.98 -7.55
CA ARG A 244 1.20 -5.60 -7.31
C ARG A 244 1.82 -6.40 -6.16
N VAL A 245 1.04 -6.64 -5.10
CA VAL A 245 1.48 -7.43 -3.94
C VAL A 245 1.69 -8.91 -4.31
N ARG A 246 0.81 -9.50 -5.11
CA ARG A 246 0.94 -10.90 -5.57
C ARG A 246 2.08 -11.08 -6.59
N ILE A 247 2.35 -10.08 -7.44
CA ILE A 247 3.49 -10.05 -8.36
C ILE A 247 4.82 -10.08 -7.59
N VAL A 248 4.97 -9.24 -6.56
CA VAL A 248 6.14 -9.24 -5.68
C VAL A 248 6.30 -10.60 -4.97
N LYS A 249 5.19 -11.24 -4.59
CA LYS A 249 5.20 -12.58 -3.98
C LYS A 249 5.70 -13.66 -4.95
N HIS A 250 5.30 -13.63 -6.22
CA HIS A 250 5.81 -14.57 -7.23
C HIS A 250 7.27 -14.31 -7.61
N MET A 251 7.70 -13.05 -7.70
CA MET A 251 9.12 -12.69 -7.85
C MET A 251 9.96 -13.25 -6.69
N THR A 252 9.42 -13.16 -5.48
CA THR A 252 10.07 -13.69 -4.26
C THR A 252 10.09 -15.22 -4.25
N ALA A 253 9.01 -15.89 -4.69
CA ALA A 253 8.94 -17.34 -4.76
C ALA A 253 9.89 -17.93 -5.83
N LEU A 254 10.01 -17.29 -6.99
CA LEU A 254 10.93 -17.70 -8.07
C LEU A 254 12.39 -17.43 -7.72
N ARG A 255 12.68 -16.34 -6.99
CA ARG A 255 13.99 -16.10 -6.37
C ARG A 255 14.42 -17.22 -5.42
N ASN A 256 13.44 -17.95 -4.86
CA ASN A 256 13.69 -18.98 -3.87
C ASN A 256 13.74 -20.41 -4.46
N ALA A 257 13.05 -20.70 -5.57
CA ALA A 257 12.77 -22.07 -6.01
C ALA A 257 13.78 -22.79 -6.93
N SER A 258 14.84 -22.15 -7.45
CA SER A 258 15.81 -22.83 -8.33
C SER A 258 17.23 -22.85 -7.73
N GLN A 259 17.66 -24.01 -7.23
CA GLN A 259 19.05 -24.46 -6.95
C GLN A 259 19.88 -23.84 -5.79
N PRO A 260 20.86 -24.60 -5.23
CA PRO A 260 21.50 -24.36 -3.92
C PRO A 260 22.35 -23.08 -3.86
N ALA A 261 22.42 -22.49 -2.66
CA ALA A 261 23.01 -21.18 -2.38
C ALA A 261 24.46 -20.98 -2.89
N ALA A 262 25.26 -22.04 -3.02
CA ALA A 262 26.68 -21.97 -3.42
C ALA A 262 26.92 -21.62 -4.90
N VAL A 263 25.93 -21.82 -5.79
CA VAL A 263 26.08 -21.50 -7.23
C VAL A 263 25.52 -20.11 -7.57
N ARG A 264 24.78 -19.46 -6.65
CA ARG A 264 23.92 -18.29 -6.92
C ARG A 264 24.62 -16.93 -7.06
N ARG A 265 25.90 -16.79 -6.71
CA ARG A 265 26.50 -15.45 -6.56
C ARG A 265 27.85 -15.27 -7.27
N GLY A 266 28.32 -16.32 -7.95
CA GLY A 266 29.72 -16.45 -8.35
C GLY A 266 30.60 -16.72 -7.13
N ALA A 267 31.66 -17.51 -7.31
CA ALA A 267 32.55 -17.92 -6.23
C ALA A 267 33.10 -16.72 -5.44
N LEU A 268 33.29 -15.58 -6.12
CA LEU A 268 33.76 -14.33 -5.53
C LEU A 268 32.79 -13.76 -4.49
N LEU A 269 31.50 -13.62 -4.80
CA LEU A 269 30.54 -13.07 -3.84
C LEU A 269 30.13 -14.08 -2.76
N ALA A 270 30.25 -15.39 -3.02
CA ALA A 270 30.09 -16.41 -1.98
C ALA A 270 31.18 -16.29 -0.91
N LYS A 271 32.44 -16.06 -1.32
CA LYS A 271 33.53 -15.76 -0.39
C LYS A 271 33.35 -14.44 0.34
N ALA A 272 32.85 -13.41 -0.33
CA ALA A 272 32.49 -12.16 0.33
C ALA A 272 31.41 -12.37 1.41
N ASP A 273 30.36 -13.17 1.13
CA ASP A 273 29.32 -13.49 2.10
C ASP A 273 29.86 -14.25 3.33
N GLU A 274 30.80 -15.17 3.15
CA GLU A 274 31.47 -15.88 4.26
C GLU A 274 32.23 -14.92 5.18
N LEU A 275 32.99 -13.99 4.58
CA LEU A 275 33.69 -12.94 5.33
C LEU A 275 32.70 -12.07 6.11
N PHE A 276 31.57 -11.68 5.51
CA PHE A 276 30.55 -10.89 6.21
C PHE A 276 29.83 -11.65 7.32
N ALA A 277 29.60 -12.95 7.15
CA ALA A 277 28.98 -13.76 8.20
C ALA A 277 29.89 -13.93 9.42
N ALA A 278 31.22 -13.89 9.22
CA ALA A 278 32.22 -13.93 10.27
C ALA A 278 32.60 -12.55 10.84
N ALA A 279 32.17 -11.47 10.19
CA ALA A 279 32.53 -10.11 10.58
C ALA A 279 31.91 -9.72 11.93
N THR A 280 32.75 -9.19 12.81
CA THR A 280 32.37 -8.55 14.07
C THR A 280 32.88 -7.12 14.06
N LEU A 281 32.40 -6.27 14.98
CA LEU A 281 32.88 -4.89 15.10
C LEU A 281 34.41 -4.79 15.24
N ASP A 282 35.04 -5.76 15.89
CA ASP A 282 36.49 -5.77 16.12
C ASP A 282 37.29 -6.28 14.91
N THR A 283 36.62 -6.94 13.96
CA THR A 283 37.27 -7.51 12.76
C THR A 283 36.89 -6.77 11.48
N LEU A 284 36.20 -5.62 11.55
CA LEU A 284 35.73 -4.89 10.37
C LEU A 284 36.87 -4.40 9.47
N GLU A 285 37.95 -3.88 10.05
CA GLU A 285 39.13 -3.44 9.30
C GLU A 285 39.79 -4.63 8.58
N GLN A 286 39.99 -5.74 9.30
CA GLN A 286 40.50 -6.98 8.72
C GLN A 286 39.57 -7.53 7.64
N THR A 287 38.25 -7.48 7.85
CA THR A 287 37.25 -7.91 6.87
C THR A 287 37.32 -7.06 5.60
N ALA A 288 37.61 -5.76 5.72
CA ALA A 288 37.79 -4.87 4.58
C ALA A 288 39.03 -5.23 3.78
N ASP A 289 40.13 -5.53 4.46
CA ASP A 289 41.36 -5.97 3.81
C ASP A 289 41.21 -7.35 3.17
N ASP A 290 40.51 -8.29 3.81
CA ASP A 290 40.19 -9.61 3.25
C ASP A 290 39.31 -9.48 1.99
N LEU A 291 38.34 -8.56 1.97
CA LEU A 291 37.50 -8.29 0.79
C LEU A 291 38.26 -7.59 -0.34
N ARG A 292 39.26 -6.76 -0.04
CA ARG A 292 40.17 -6.19 -1.06
C ARG A 292 41.10 -7.28 -1.61
N ALA A 293 41.59 -8.17 -0.75
CA ALA A 293 42.41 -9.30 -1.17
C ALA A 293 41.66 -10.23 -2.14
N LEU A 294 40.34 -10.37 -1.99
CA LEU A 294 39.50 -11.12 -2.93
C LEU A 294 39.56 -10.60 -4.37
N GLU A 295 39.84 -9.31 -4.63
CA GLU A 295 39.96 -8.80 -6.03
C GLU A 295 41.13 -9.41 -6.79
N THR A 296 42.14 -9.90 -6.07
CA THR A 296 43.33 -10.52 -6.64
C THR A 296 43.27 -12.05 -6.63
N SER A 297 42.19 -12.62 -6.10
CA SER A 297 42.03 -14.06 -5.91
C SER A 297 41.75 -14.81 -7.23
N PRO A 298 41.95 -16.14 -7.25
CA PRO A 298 41.56 -16.98 -8.40
C PRO A 298 40.07 -16.85 -8.76
N GLU A 299 39.20 -16.65 -7.77
CA GLU A 299 37.77 -16.42 -7.94
C GLU A 299 37.50 -15.09 -8.66
N ALA A 300 38.24 -14.03 -8.35
CA ALA A 300 38.12 -12.77 -9.07
C ALA A 300 38.63 -12.84 -10.53
N LYS A 301 39.54 -13.76 -10.85
CA LYS A 301 39.99 -13.96 -12.25
C LYS A 301 38.89 -14.54 -13.15
N THR A 302 38.01 -15.36 -12.59
CA THR A 302 36.90 -16.01 -13.31
C THR A 302 35.55 -15.33 -13.10
N ALA A 303 35.47 -14.37 -12.17
CA ALA A 303 34.27 -13.62 -11.86
C ALA A 303 33.80 -12.73 -13.02
N ARG A 304 32.48 -12.66 -13.19
CA ARG A 304 31.81 -11.79 -14.17
C ARG A 304 31.97 -10.31 -13.76
N SER A 305 31.91 -9.39 -14.72
CA SER A 305 32.00 -7.93 -14.46
C SER A 305 30.99 -7.43 -13.42
N GLY A 306 29.78 -7.98 -13.42
CA GLY A 306 28.74 -7.67 -12.43
C GLY A 306 29.10 -8.08 -10.99
N GLU A 307 29.87 -9.16 -10.81
CA GLU A 307 30.29 -9.63 -9.49
C GLU A 307 31.41 -8.75 -8.92
N LYS A 308 32.36 -8.35 -9.78
CA LYS A 308 33.41 -7.39 -9.41
C LYS A 308 32.81 -6.04 -9.01
N ASN A 309 31.89 -5.53 -9.82
CA ASN A 309 31.16 -4.29 -9.52
C ASN A 309 30.35 -4.38 -8.21
N ALA A 310 29.78 -5.55 -7.91
CA ALA A 310 29.06 -5.78 -6.66
C ALA A 310 30.01 -5.83 -5.45
N LEU A 311 31.20 -6.43 -5.59
CA LEU A 311 32.22 -6.45 -4.55
C LEU A 311 32.73 -5.04 -4.23
N THR A 312 33.06 -4.23 -5.24
CA THR A 312 33.54 -2.85 -5.05
C THR A 312 32.53 -1.96 -4.32
N ARG A 313 31.22 -2.17 -4.54
CA ARG A 313 30.13 -1.43 -3.86
C ARG A 313 30.01 -1.73 -2.36
N LEU A 314 30.80 -2.68 -1.83
CA LEU A 314 30.81 -3.06 -0.42
C LEU A 314 31.94 -2.40 0.37
N TYR A 315 32.94 -1.81 -0.30
CA TYR A 315 34.08 -1.17 0.37
C TYR A 315 33.68 0.09 1.14
N GLU A 316 33.04 1.04 0.47
CA GLU A 316 32.65 2.29 1.12
C GLU A 316 31.75 2.05 2.36
N PRO A 317 30.73 1.18 2.31
CA PRO A 317 29.96 0.89 3.51
C PRO A 317 30.74 0.25 4.65
N LEU A 318 31.68 -0.63 4.34
CA LEU A 318 32.49 -1.31 5.34
C LEU A 318 33.52 -0.38 5.97
N ASP A 319 34.18 0.46 5.17
CA ASP A 319 35.09 1.51 5.64
C ASP A 319 34.35 2.51 6.55
N ARG A 320 33.12 2.89 6.20
CA ARG A 320 32.25 3.75 7.04
C ARG A 320 31.88 3.08 8.35
N LEU A 321 31.54 1.79 8.33
CA LEU A 321 31.19 1.02 9.53
C LEU A 321 32.40 0.83 10.46
N ALA A 322 33.59 0.56 9.91
CA ALA A 322 34.84 0.50 10.65
C ALA A 322 35.18 1.87 11.28
N ALA A 323 35.09 2.95 10.50
CA ALA A 323 35.32 4.31 10.97
C ALA A 323 34.32 4.72 12.06
N ALA A 324 33.03 4.38 11.92
CA ALA A 324 32.02 4.65 12.94
C ALA A 324 32.32 3.90 14.25
N THR A 325 32.70 2.62 14.15
CA THR A 325 33.09 1.80 15.31
C THR A 325 34.29 2.42 16.04
N ARG A 326 35.30 2.87 15.29
CA ARG A 326 36.45 3.59 15.86
C ARG A 326 36.02 4.89 16.53
N TYR A 327 35.17 5.69 15.89
CA TYR A 327 34.68 6.94 16.47
C TYR A 327 33.84 6.73 17.73
N PHE A 328 33.07 5.64 17.83
CA PHE A 328 32.43 5.29 19.10
C PHE A 328 33.46 4.96 20.20
N LYS A 329 34.50 4.18 19.88
CA LYS A 329 35.58 3.84 20.82
C LYS A 329 36.40 5.08 21.25
N GLU A 330 36.49 6.10 20.40
CA GLU A 330 37.16 7.39 20.66
C GLU A 330 36.26 8.45 21.33
N ASP A 331 35.06 8.08 21.81
CA ASP A 331 34.05 9.02 22.35
C ASP A 331 33.55 10.10 21.37
N ARG A 332 33.73 9.89 20.05
CA ARG A 332 33.31 10.80 18.97
C ARG A 332 31.96 10.38 18.36
N ALA A 333 30.98 10.05 19.21
CA ALA A 333 29.67 9.53 18.79
C ALA A 333 28.90 10.38 17.76
N PRO A 334 28.91 11.73 17.79
CA PRO A 334 28.26 12.52 16.75
C PRO A 334 28.85 12.27 15.35
N ALA A 335 30.17 12.16 15.25
CA ALA A 335 30.85 11.83 14.00
C ALA A 335 30.60 10.38 13.58
N ALA A 336 30.46 9.45 14.54
CA ALA A 336 30.09 8.07 14.27
C ALA A 336 28.66 7.96 13.71
N HIS A 337 27.73 8.74 14.25
CA HIS A 337 26.33 8.74 13.82
C HIS A 337 26.15 9.25 12.39
N GLU A 338 26.87 10.32 12.01
CA GLU A 338 26.88 10.83 10.63
C GLU A 338 27.32 9.77 9.61
N LEU A 339 28.30 8.93 9.98
CA LEU A 339 28.79 7.85 9.12
C LEU A 339 27.78 6.70 8.95
N LEU A 340 26.87 6.52 9.91
CA LEU A 340 25.87 5.43 9.93
C LEU A 340 24.50 5.81 9.36
N ARG A 341 24.34 7.05 8.87
CA ARG A 341 23.05 7.55 8.39
C ARG A 341 22.48 6.68 7.24
N PRO A 342 21.17 6.36 7.20
CA PRO A 342 20.61 5.39 6.24
C PRO A 342 20.80 5.73 4.76
N ALA A 343 20.83 7.01 4.40
CA ALA A 343 21.10 7.47 3.03
C ALA A 343 22.54 7.15 2.56
N ALA A 344 23.43 6.82 3.50
CA ALA A 344 24.85 6.62 3.29
C ALA A 344 25.25 5.13 3.13
N LEU A 345 24.36 4.16 3.39
CA LEU A 345 24.68 2.72 3.38
C LEU A 345 23.66 1.78 2.68
N PRO A 346 23.09 2.10 1.49
CA PRO A 346 22.05 1.25 0.87
C PRO A 346 22.53 -0.17 0.46
N SER A 347 23.82 -0.34 0.14
CA SER A 347 24.39 -1.61 -0.33
C SER A 347 24.77 -2.58 0.80
N ALA A 348 24.78 -2.14 2.06
CA ALA A 348 25.30 -2.89 3.21
C ALA A 348 24.25 -3.26 4.26
N THR A 349 22.97 -3.33 3.88
CA THR A 349 21.87 -3.65 4.82
C THR A 349 22.13 -4.92 5.63
N ARG A 350 22.79 -5.93 5.06
CA ARG A 350 23.11 -7.19 5.76
C ARG A 350 24.23 -7.06 6.78
N LEU A 351 25.29 -6.33 6.44
CA LEU A 351 26.40 -5.98 7.33
C LEU A 351 25.91 -5.18 8.52
N LEU A 352 25.05 -4.19 8.26
CA LEU A 352 24.41 -3.39 9.29
C LEU A 352 23.63 -4.27 10.25
N ILE A 353 22.75 -5.16 9.76
CA ILE A 353 21.99 -6.09 10.60
C ILE A 353 22.90 -6.97 11.47
N ALA A 354 23.99 -7.51 10.91
CA ALA A 354 24.92 -8.35 11.67
C ALA A 354 25.64 -7.57 12.78
N CYS A 355 25.98 -6.30 12.51
CA CYS A 355 26.71 -5.44 13.44
C CYS A 355 25.79 -4.64 14.38
N THR A 356 24.48 -4.57 14.12
CA THR A 356 23.49 -3.81 14.90
C THR A 356 23.59 -4.06 16.40
N PRO A 357 23.63 -5.31 16.90
CA PRO A 357 23.69 -5.54 18.35
C PRO A 357 24.97 -5.01 19.00
N GLY A 358 26.08 -4.99 18.26
CA GLY A 358 27.34 -4.41 18.74
C GLY A 358 27.31 -2.88 18.72
N LEU A 359 26.76 -2.29 17.65
CA LEU A 359 26.62 -0.83 17.52
C LEU A 359 25.69 -0.27 18.59
N GLU A 360 24.58 -0.95 18.89
CA GLU A 360 23.66 -0.60 19.97
C GLU A 360 24.38 -0.60 21.33
N ARG A 361 25.26 -1.58 21.60
CA ARG A 361 26.05 -1.59 22.84
C ARG A 361 27.05 -0.43 22.92
N LEU A 362 27.70 -0.08 21.82
CA LEU A 362 28.61 1.08 21.77
C LEU A 362 27.84 2.40 21.96
N TRP A 363 26.65 2.49 21.38
CA TRP A 363 25.73 3.60 21.57
C TRP A 363 25.32 3.73 23.03
N ASP A 364 24.83 2.64 23.64
CA ASP A 364 24.41 2.59 25.03
C ASP A 364 25.56 2.98 25.97
N ALA A 365 26.77 2.44 25.74
CA ALA A 365 27.95 2.75 26.53
C ALA A 365 28.35 4.24 26.48
N TRP A 366 28.36 4.84 25.28
CA TRP A 366 28.59 6.28 25.13
C TRP A 366 27.52 7.07 25.86
N TYR A 367 26.26 6.65 25.70
CA TYR A 367 25.12 7.36 26.24
C TYR A 367 25.11 7.35 27.78
N PHE A 368 25.41 6.22 28.41
CA PHE A 368 25.55 6.14 29.87
C PHE A 368 26.62 7.07 30.43
N LYS A 369 27.70 7.30 29.68
CA LYS A 369 28.75 8.26 30.03
C LYS A 369 28.34 9.71 29.75
N ALA A 370 27.52 9.95 28.74
CA ALA A 370 27.10 11.27 28.31
C ALA A 370 25.96 11.85 29.17
N VAL A 371 24.98 11.04 29.58
CA VAL A 371 23.79 11.49 30.33
C VAL A 371 24.14 12.36 31.55
N PRO A 372 25.06 11.96 32.46
CA PRO A 372 25.44 12.80 33.60
C PRO A 372 25.91 14.21 33.21
N LYS A 373 26.62 14.33 32.08
CA LYS A 373 27.14 15.60 31.57
C LYS A 373 26.08 16.41 30.84
N LEU A 374 25.24 15.75 30.05
CA LEU A 374 24.17 16.38 29.27
C LEU A 374 23.07 16.95 30.17
N THR A 375 22.80 16.29 31.31
CA THR A 375 21.78 16.74 32.25
C THR A 375 22.36 17.60 33.38
N GLY A 376 23.66 17.51 33.65
CA GLY A 376 24.29 18.13 34.82
C GLY A 376 23.90 17.46 36.14
N LEU A 377 23.33 16.26 36.10
CA LEU A 377 22.76 15.56 37.26
C LEU A 377 23.69 14.47 37.83
N ALA A 378 24.98 14.49 37.50
CA ALA A 378 25.91 13.38 37.76
C ALA A 378 25.84 12.77 39.18
N ASP A 379 25.72 13.60 40.21
CA ASP A 379 25.69 13.15 41.62
C ASP A 379 24.32 12.63 42.09
N ARG A 380 23.29 12.72 41.23
CA ARG A 380 21.88 12.42 41.58
C ARG A 380 21.27 11.29 40.75
N LEU A 381 21.94 10.87 39.68
CA LEU A 381 21.44 9.80 38.82
C LEU A 381 21.78 8.43 39.42
N THR A 382 20.81 7.53 39.40
CA THR A 382 21.07 6.11 39.66
C THR A 382 21.85 5.53 38.48
N PRO A 383 22.82 4.61 38.71
CA PRO A 383 23.59 4.03 37.63
C PRO A 383 22.71 3.17 36.70
N PRO A 384 23.15 2.93 35.45
CA PRO A 384 22.46 2.01 34.54
C PRO A 384 22.49 0.58 35.09
N ARG A 385 21.41 -0.17 34.84
CA ARG A 385 21.30 -1.59 35.21
C ARG A 385 22.02 -2.47 34.20
N ASP A 386 22.33 -3.70 34.61
CA ASP A 386 22.94 -4.69 33.71
C ASP A 386 22.06 -4.93 32.48
N ASN A 387 22.64 -4.77 31.29
CA ASN A 387 21.96 -4.89 29.99
C ASN A 387 20.79 -3.91 29.78
N GLU A 388 20.76 -2.79 30.51
CA GLU A 388 19.83 -1.71 30.21
C GLU A 388 20.23 -1.03 28.89
N HIS A 389 19.24 -0.56 28.13
CA HIS A 389 19.46 0.27 26.93
C HIS A 389 19.35 1.75 27.27
N ALA A 390 20.02 2.63 26.52
CA ALA A 390 20.05 4.07 26.72
C ALA A 390 18.66 4.70 26.88
N GLN A 391 17.70 4.31 26.03
CA GLN A 391 16.32 4.82 26.09
C GLN A 391 15.61 4.40 27.36
N THR A 392 15.75 3.13 27.75
CA THR A 392 15.15 2.59 28.97
C THR A 392 15.76 3.23 30.22
N TYR A 393 17.06 3.49 30.19
CA TYR A 393 17.77 4.17 31.26
C TYR A 393 17.25 5.59 31.49
N VAL A 394 17.11 6.40 30.44
CA VAL A 394 16.60 7.78 30.58
C VAL A 394 15.13 7.81 30.99
N ALA A 395 14.30 6.95 30.41
CA ALA A 395 12.90 6.85 30.79
C ALA A 395 12.75 6.48 32.28
N ARG A 396 13.56 5.53 32.76
CA ARG A 396 13.59 5.16 34.18
C ARG A 396 14.05 6.32 35.07
N LEU A 397 15.12 7.02 34.70
CA LEU A 397 15.59 8.18 35.47
C LEU A 397 14.53 9.28 35.52
N TYR A 398 13.80 9.50 34.43
CA TYR A 398 12.66 10.40 34.38
C TYR A 398 11.56 9.98 35.37
N ASP A 399 11.16 8.70 35.34
CA ASP A 399 10.15 8.16 36.26
C ASP A 399 10.60 8.30 37.72
N GLU A 400 11.87 8.01 38.03
CA GLU A 400 12.45 8.20 39.37
C GLU A 400 12.40 9.66 39.82
N ALA A 401 12.66 10.62 38.92
CA ALA A 401 12.58 12.04 39.22
C ALA A 401 11.12 12.51 39.44
N VAL A 402 10.17 11.99 38.67
CA VAL A 402 8.73 12.25 38.86
C VAL A 402 8.26 11.67 40.20
N ASP A 403 8.65 10.44 40.52
CA ASP A 403 8.30 9.77 41.77
C ASP A 403 8.90 10.48 42.98
N ALA A 404 10.11 11.02 42.86
CA ALA A 404 10.73 11.85 43.90
C ALA A 404 10.18 13.28 43.96
N GLY A 405 9.39 13.71 42.96
CA GLY A 405 8.89 15.09 42.86
C GLY A 405 9.98 16.11 42.50
N HIS A 406 11.10 15.66 41.93
CA HIS A 406 12.19 16.50 41.45
C HIS A 406 11.89 17.02 40.04
N TRP A 407 10.94 17.96 39.95
CA TRP A 407 10.43 18.49 38.69
C TRP A 407 11.51 19.11 37.76
N PRO A 408 12.52 19.87 38.24
CA PRO A 408 13.58 20.36 37.36
C PRO A 408 14.39 19.23 36.71
N ASP A 409 14.72 18.19 37.48
CA ASP A 409 15.48 17.03 37.00
C ASP A 409 14.64 16.21 36.01
N ALA A 410 13.34 16.04 36.31
CA ALA A 410 12.38 15.39 35.41
C ALA A 410 12.19 16.14 34.08
N ALA A 411 12.21 17.48 34.07
CA ALA A 411 12.11 18.27 32.83
C ALA A 411 13.33 18.04 31.92
N VAL A 412 14.54 18.07 32.49
CA VAL A 412 15.79 17.86 31.74
C VAL A 412 15.84 16.43 31.18
N LEU A 413 15.45 15.44 31.97
CA LEU A 413 15.40 14.04 31.54
C LEU A 413 14.32 13.77 30.48
N ALA A 414 13.15 14.41 30.58
CA ALA A 414 12.09 14.32 29.58
C ALA A 414 12.51 14.93 28.23
N GLN A 415 13.22 16.06 28.26
CA GLN A 415 13.77 16.68 27.05
C GLN A 415 14.82 15.76 26.41
N LEU A 416 15.70 15.21 27.23
CA LEU A 416 16.74 14.29 26.77
C LEU A 416 16.16 12.97 26.20
N GLU A 417 15.09 12.42 26.78
CA GLU A 417 14.38 11.24 26.25
C GLU A 417 13.80 11.54 24.86
N ARG A 418 13.25 12.74 24.68
CA ARG A 418 12.69 13.18 23.39
C ARG A 418 13.78 13.29 22.33
N ASP A 419 14.92 13.89 22.66
CA ASP A 419 16.05 14.07 21.74
C ASP A 419 16.71 12.74 21.36
N LEU A 420 16.54 11.72 22.20
CA LEU A 420 17.03 10.36 22.00
C LEU A 420 16.20 9.48 21.06
N ARG A 421 14.93 9.81 20.80
CA ARG A 421 14.04 8.92 20.02
C ARG A 421 14.50 8.88 18.55
N PRO A 422 14.90 7.72 18.01
CA PRO A 422 15.26 7.58 16.61
C PRO A 422 13.99 7.72 15.77
N GLY A 423 13.75 8.90 15.19
CA GLY A 423 12.58 9.16 14.36
C GLY A 423 12.17 10.61 14.12
N GLY A 424 13.03 11.60 14.39
CA GLY A 424 12.70 13.02 14.21
C GLY A 424 13.05 13.63 12.85
N ASP A 425 14.04 13.10 12.13
CA ASP A 425 14.69 13.79 10.99
C ASP A 425 14.58 13.05 9.65
N CYS A 426 13.40 12.54 9.32
CA CYS A 426 13.00 12.31 7.93
C CYS A 426 12.12 13.46 7.47
N THR A 427 12.73 14.45 6.80
CA THR A 427 12.07 15.60 6.19
C THR A 427 11.17 15.18 5.01
N CYS A 428 9.91 14.84 5.29
CA CYS A 428 8.77 15.09 4.40
C CYS A 428 7.44 14.82 5.12
N GLY A 429 6.84 15.89 5.66
CA GLY A 429 5.40 16.08 5.88
C GLY A 429 4.58 14.91 6.45
N GLN A 430 4.25 14.97 7.74
CA GLN A 430 2.99 15.55 8.20
C GLN A 430 2.81 15.33 9.71
N ARG A 431 2.54 16.45 10.38
CA ARG A 431 1.65 16.60 11.53
C ARG A 431 0.83 15.36 11.88
N GLN A 432 1.32 14.52 12.79
CA GLN A 432 0.47 13.71 13.65
C GLN A 432 0.97 13.75 15.11
N ALA A 433 0.89 14.95 15.67
CA ALA A 433 0.48 15.14 17.06
C ALA A 433 -0.38 16.41 17.15
N ALA A 434 -1.40 16.49 16.29
CA ALA A 434 -2.58 17.29 16.62
C ALA A 434 -3.43 16.46 17.59
N THR A 435 -2.94 16.36 18.82
CA THR A 435 -3.74 16.01 19.99
C THR A 435 -3.13 16.83 21.12
N VAL A 436 -3.95 17.70 21.69
CA VAL A 436 -3.65 18.41 22.94
C VAL A 436 -3.09 17.39 23.93
N GLY A 437 -1.89 17.67 24.44
CA GLY A 437 -1.26 16.99 25.58
C GLY A 437 -0.48 15.71 25.30
N LYS A 438 0.81 15.81 24.95
CA LYS A 438 1.84 14.73 25.06
C LYS A 438 3.30 15.26 25.13
N ASN A 439 3.54 16.44 25.69
CA ASN A 439 4.90 16.98 25.85
C ASN A 439 5.24 17.17 27.34
N PRO A 440 5.70 16.11 28.04
CA PRO A 440 5.94 16.15 29.48
C PRO A 440 7.00 17.18 29.88
N ALA A 441 8.03 17.41 29.06
CA ALA A 441 9.03 18.45 29.30
C ALA A 441 8.38 19.85 29.34
N ALA A 442 7.60 20.20 28.31
CA ALA A 442 6.88 21.49 28.27
C ALA A 442 5.82 21.61 29.37
N ALA A 443 5.16 20.51 29.75
CA ALA A 443 4.21 20.49 30.86
C ALA A 443 4.90 20.82 32.20
N ILE A 444 6.06 20.22 32.45
CA ILE A 444 6.84 20.46 33.67
C ILE A 444 7.43 21.87 33.67
N GLU A 445 7.92 22.37 32.53
CA GLU A 445 8.39 23.76 32.39
C GLU A 445 7.28 24.78 32.68
N ALA A 446 6.09 24.59 32.09
CA ALA A 446 4.93 25.44 32.33
C ALA A 446 4.48 25.41 33.81
N PHE A 447 4.57 24.24 34.47
CA PHE A 447 4.34 24.14 35.91
C PHE A 447 5.37 24.92 36.73
N LEU A 448 6.67 24.78 36.44
CA LEU A 448 7.73 25.51 37.11
C LEU A 448 7.58 27.02 36.90
N GLN A 449 7.18 27.46 35.71
CA GLN A 449 6.86 28.85 35.41
C GLN A 449 5.65 29.33 36.25
N GLY A 450 4.61 28.51 36.38
CA GLY A 450 3.46 28.79 37.25
C GLY A 450 3.88 29.03 38.69
N GLN A 451 4.77 28.20 39.25
CA GLN A 451 5.30 28.37 40.60
C GLN A 451 6.10 29.68 40.76
N LEU A 452 6.87 30.07 39.75
CA LEU A 452 7.61 31.34 39.77
C LEU A 452 6.66 32.54 39.72
N LEU A 453 5.63 32.50 38.89
CA LEU A 453 4.62 33.55 38.77
C LEU A 453 3.76 33.69 40.03
N GLU A 454 3.46 32.57 40.69
CA GLU A 454 2.79 32.54 42.00
C GLU A 454 3.64 33.23 43.06
N LYS A 455 4.94 32.90 43.13
CA LYS A 455 5.90 33.60 44.02
C LYS A 455 6.03 35.09 43.71
N ALA A 456 5.95 35.47 42.43
CA ALA A 456 5.95 36.85 41.97
C ALA A 456 4.61 37.58 42.19
N ARG A 457 3.63 36.95 42.85
CA ARG A 457 2.28 37.50 43.12
C ARG A 457 1.51 37.88 41.86
N GLN A 458 1.64 37.09 40.80
CA GLN A 458 0.90 37.24 39.55
C GLN A 458 -0.11 36.09 39.35
N PRO A 459 -1.22 36.04 40.12
CA PRO A 459 -2.09 34.87 40.20
C PRO A 459 -2.76 34.52 38.86
N LYS A 460 -3.15 35.52 38.06
CA LYS A 460 -3.74 35.30 36.73
C LYS A 460 -2.75 34.69 35.73
N ALA A 461 -1.49 35.13 35.77
CA ALA A 461 -0.43 34.58 34.93
C ALA A 461 -0.01 33.18 35.39
N ALA A 462 0.06 32.96 36.71
CA ALA A 462 0.32 31.65 37.29
C ALA A 462 -0.77 30.62 36.91
N ALA A 463 -2.05 31.00 37.03
CA ALA A 463 -3.17 30.16 36.62
C ALA A 463 -3.13 29.82 35.12
N ALA A 464 -2.76 30.78 34.26
CA ALA A 464 -2.59 30.53 32.83
C ALA A 464 -1.46 29.54 32.54
N ALA A 465 -0.32 29.65 33.23
CA ALA A 465 0.81 28.73 33.09
C ALA A 465 0.46 27.30 33.57
N TYR A 466 -0.26 27.18 34.69
CA TYR A 466 -0.75 25.89 35.19
C TYR A 466 -1.77 25.24 34.25
N GLN A 467 -2.68 26.02 33.66
CA GLN A 467 -3.59 25.51 32.63
C GLN A 467 -2.84 25.07 31.37
N ASP A 468 -1.77 25.76 31.00
CA ASP A 468 -0.91 25.35 29.90
C ASP A 468 -0.21 24.01 30.21
N ALA A 469 0.31 23.85 31.44
CA ALA A 469 0.89 22.57 31.88
C ALA A 469 -0.07 21.38 31.73
N LEU A 470 -1.35 21.54 32.10
CA LEU A 470 -2.37 20.51 31.88
C LEU A 470 -2.61 20.24 30.39
N ARG A 471 -2.67 21.29 29.56
CA ARG A 471 -2.83 21.16 28.11
C ARG A 471 -1.64 20.47 27.44
N GLN A 472 -0.44 20.60 27.98
CA GLN A 472 0.77 19.93 27.50
C GLN A 472 0.84 18.46 27.92
N GLY A 473 -0.04 18.00 28.82
CA GLY A 473 -0.11 16.60 29.27
C GLY A 473 0.84 16.33 30.42
N ALA A 474 0.62 17.02 31.54
CA ALA A 474 1.36 16.82 32.78
C ALA A 474 1.28 15.35 33.27
N PRO A 475 2.35 14.80 33.88
CA PRO A 475 2.28 13.50 34.56
C PRO A 475 1.20 13.51 35.63
N SER A 476 0.55 12.37 35.91
CA SER A 476 -0.59 12.29 36.85
C SER A 476 -0.32 12.93 38.21
N LYS A 477 0.86 12.66 38.78
CA LYS A 477 1.28 13.25 40.06
C LYS A 477 1.43 14.77 40.00
N LEU A 478 1.81 15.32 38.85
CA LEU A 478 1.90 16.76 38.61
C LEU A 478 0.52 17.37 38.32
N GLU A 479 -0.34 16.65 37.61
CA GLU A 479 -1.72 17.04 37.33
C GLU A 479 -2.51 17.26 38.63
N ASP A 480 -2.41 16.34 39.60
CA ASP A 480 -3.06 16.49 40.91
C ASP A 480 -2.60 17.77 41.63
N LEU A 481 -1.28 18.04 41.63
CA LEU A 481 -0.70 19.25 42.23
C LEU A 481 -1.15 20.52 41.49
N ILE A 482 -1.24 20.48 40.16
CA ILE A 482 -1.71 21.62 39.35
C ILE A 482 -3.19 21.92 39.66
N ILE A 483 -4.03 20.89 39.73
CA ILE A 483 -5.46 21.04 40.03
C ILE A 483 -5.66 21.65 41.43
N GLU A 484 -4.88 21.21 42.42
CA GLU A 484 -4.89 21.79 43.76
C GLU A 484 -4.51 23.27 43.75
N ARG A 485 -3.41 23.62 43.07
CA ARG A 485 -2.94 25.01 42.95
C ARG A 485 -3.94 25.92 42.22
N LEU A 486 -4.56 25.43 41.15
CA LEU A 486 -5.59 26.16 40.43
C LEU A 486 -6.84 26.44 41.28
N LYS A 487 -7.19 25.57 42.22
CA LYS A 487 -8.28 25.86 43.17
C LYS A 487 -7.89 27.03 44.07
N THR A 488 -6.69 27.00 44.64
CA THR A 488 -6.20 28.07 45.55
C THR A 488 -6.01 29.43 44.89
N LEU A 489 -5.81 29.48 43.57
CA LEU A 489 -5.63 30.75 42.84
C LEU A 489 -6.95 31.36 42.34
N ASN A 490 -8.05 30.61 42.38
CA ASN A 490 -9.38 31.06 41.97
C ASN A 490 -10.29 31.43 43.16
N GLU A 491 -9.83 31.16 44.39
CA GLU A 491 -10.33 31.72 45.65
C GLU A 491 -9.68 33.09 45.91
#